data_AF-D5GDF1-F1
#
_entry.id   AF-D5GDF1-F1
#
_cell.length_a   1.000
_cell.length_b   1.000
_cell.length_c   1.000
_cell.angle_alpha   90.00
_cell.angle_beta   90.00
_cell.angle_gamma   90.00
#
_symmetry.space_group_name_H-M   'P 1'
#
loop_
_entity.id
_entity.type
_entity.pdbx_description
1 polymer ?
#
loop_
_entity_poly.entity_id
_entity_poly.type
_entity_poly.pdbx_seq_one_letter_code
_entity_poly.pdbx_strand_id
1 'polypeptide(L)'
;MTLPEIKCKPPHLPPPPPNHPTVEPSETSQNPQPDQPTQPKHGRKQSRSIQDGRESRYIMFPIAIMYYFGTNLDNRFSVPGFWPKPEETHKIPFERDEIKAELERLRRKRLEKRARRLEGERHE
;
A
#
# COMPACT_ATOMS: atom_id res chain seq x y z
N MET A 1 -22.86 -2.25 -44.54
CA MET A 1 -21.44 -2.04 -44.20
C MET A 1 -21.22 -2.59 -42.80
N THR A 2 -20.61 -3.78 -42.76
CA THR A 2 -20.42 -4.61 -41.56
C THR A 2 -19.23 -4.09 -40.75
N LEU A 3 -19.43 -3.89 -39.44
CA LEU A 3 -18.37 -3.57 -38.49
C LEU A 3 -17.40 -4.77 -38.37
N PRO A 4 -16.07 -4.57 -38.38
CA PRO A 4 -15.14 -5.67 -38.14
C PRO A 4 -15.13 -6.06 -36.65
N GLU A 5 -15.28 -7.36 -36.36
CA GLU A 5 -15.09 -7.93 -35.02
C GLU A 5 -13.66 -7.66 -34.53
N ILE A 6 -13.54 -6.88 -33.46
CA ILE A 6 -12.28 -6.71 -32.74
C ILE A 6 -12.11 -7.96 -31.87
N LYS A 7 -11.31 -8.91 -32.35
CA LYS A 7 -10.95 -10.14 -31.64
C LYS A 7 -9.97 -9.79 -30.51
N CYS A 8 -10.49 -9.54 -29.31
CA CYS A 8 -9.67 -9.38 -28.11
C CYS A 8 -8.89 -10.68 -27.83
N LYS A 9 -7.56 -10.60 -27.93
CA LYS A 9 -6.64 -11.71 -27.60
C LYS A 9 -6.60 -11.89 -26.08
N PRO A 10 -6.80 -13.09 -25.53
CA PRO A 10 -6.80 -13.30 -24.08
C PRO A 10 -5.41 -13.08 -23.47
N PRO A 11 -5.32 -12.57 -22.23
CA PRO A 11 -4.05 -12.30 -21.55
C PRO A 11 -3.30 -13.61 -21.24
N HIS A 12 -2.00 -13.62 -21.54
CA HIS A 12 -1.09 -14.75 -21.32
C HIS A 12 -0.80 -14.91 -19.82
N LEU A 13 -1.38 -15.93 -19.19
CA LEU A 13 -1.05 -16.32 -17.81
C LEU A 13 0.38 -16.91 -17.78
N PRO A 14 1.22 -16.54 -16.79
CA PRO A 14 2.53 -17.17 -16.62
C PRO A 14 2.40 -18.64 -16.18
N PRO A 15 3.35 -19.51 -16.56
CA PRO A 15 3.31 -20.92 -16.17
C PRO A 15 3.48 -21.10 -14.66
N PRO A 16 2.89 -22.15 -14.05
CA PRO A 16 3.07 -22.44 -12.64
C PRO A 16 4.54 -22.82 -12.35
N PRO A 17 5.05 -22.52 -11.14
CA PRO A 17 6.42 -22.88 -10.77
C PRO A 17 6.61 -24.41 -10.69
N PRO A 18 7.82 -24.92 -11.00
CA PRO A 18 8.10 -26.35 -10.94
C PRO A 18 8.07 -26.87 -9.49
N ASN A 19 7.46 -28.04 -9.30
CA ASN A 19 7.37 -28.75 -8.02
C ASN A 19 8.77 -28.99 -7.44
N HIS A 20 8.98 -28.58 -6.20
CA HIS A 20 10.17 -28.90 -5.43
C HIS A 20 10.16 -30.40 -5.07
N PRO A 21 11.27 -31.14 -5.23
CA PRO A 21 11.34 -32.53 -4.81
C PRO A 21 11.27 -32.62 -3.29
N THR A 22 10.21 -33.28 -2.81
CA THR A 22 10.10 -33.82 -1.46
C THR A 22 11.27 -34.79 -1.24
N VAL A 23 12.22 -34.44 -0.38
CA VAL A 23 13.21 -35.38 0.13
C VAL A 23 12.62 -35.99 1.39
N GLU A 24 12.08 -37.20 1.26
CA GLU A 24 11.79 -38.06 2.40
C GLU A 24 13.09 -38.69 2.95
N PRO A 25 13.20 -38.86 4.28
CA PRO A 25 14.39 -39.41 4.91
C PRO A 25 14.36 -40.94 4.84
N SER A 26 15.33 -41.55 4.18
CA SER A 26 15.55 -43.00 4.22
C SER A 26 16.43 -43.40 5.41
N GLU A 27 16.05 -44.54 5.97
CA GLU A 27 16.37 -45.06 7.30
C GLU A 27 17.76 -45.71 7.42
N THR A 28 18.28 -45.67 8.65
CA THR A 28 18.78 -46.81 9.44
C THR A 28 19.77 -47.81 8.80
N SER A 29 21.03 -47.72 9.25
CA SER A 29 21.92 -48.85 9.59
C SER A 29 23.22 -48.22 10.10
N GLN A 30 23.87 -48.57 11.20
CA GLN A 30 23.90 -49.76 12.04
C GLN A 30 24.74 -49.37 13.26
N ASN A 31 24.39 -49.83 14.46
CA ASN A 31 25.37 -49.95 15.55
C ASN A 31 24.98 -51.15 16.42
N PRO A 32 25.96 -51.94 16.88
CA PRO A 32 26.02 -52.11 18.33
C PRO A 32 27.45 -51.97 18.93
N GLN A 33 27.45 -51.24 20.04
CA GLN A 33 28.40 -51.05 21.16
C GLN A 33 29.09 -52.35 21.67
N PRO A 34 30.16 -52.32 22.51
CA PRO A 34 30.40 -51.35 23.61
C PRO A 34 31.86 -50.97 23.92
N ASP A 35 32.07 -49.89 24.70
CA ASP A 35 32.93 -49.95 25.90
C ASP A 35 32.97 -48.61 26.70
N GLN A 36 32.61 -48.75 27.98
CA GLN A 36 33.00 -47.99 29.18
C GLN A 36 32.31 -46.65 29.56
N PRO A 37 32.09 -46.42 30.88
CA PRO A 37 31.17 -45.40 31.39
C PRO A 37 31.89 -44.08 31.66
N THR A 38 31.40 -42.99 31.07
CA THR A 38 31.82 -41.63 31.46
C THR A 38 30.66 -40.65 31.54
N GLN A 39 30.22 -40.43 32.79
CA GLN A 39 29.76 -39.19 33.42
C GLN A 39 28.57 -38.39 32.79
N PRO A 40 27.51 -38.08 33.56
CA PRO A 40 26.38 -37.32 33.05
C PRO A 40 26.70 -35.82 33.00
N LYS A 41 27.15 -35.31 31.85
CA LYS A 41 27.23 -33.86 31.60
C LYS A 41 25.90 -33.35 31.07
N HIS A 42 25.03 -32.94 31.98
CA HIS A 42 23.84 -32.14 31.66
C HIS A 42 24.28 -30.77 31.14
N GLY A 43 24.55 -30.68 29.84
CA GLY A 43 24.73 -29.43 29.13
C GLY A 43 23.39 -28.71 29.05
N ARG A 44 23.06 -27.94 30.09
CA ARG A 44 21.94 -27.00 30.11
C ARG A 44 22.13 -26.02 28.95
N LYS A 45 21.38 -26.20 27.86
CA LYS A 45 21.37 -25.27 26.74
C LYS A 45 21.12 -23.87 27.31
N GLN A 46 22.02 -22.94 26.99
CA GLN A 46 21.91 -21.54 27.35
C GLN A 46 20.49 -21.05 27.12
N SER A 47 19.78 -20.79 28.21
CA SER A 47 18.58 -19.98 28.21
C SER A 47 19.00 -18.62 27.65
N ARG A 48 18.69 -18.37 26.37
CA ARG A 48 18.75 -17.02 25.80
C ARG A 48 17.82 -16.19 26.69
N SER A 49 18.42 -15.41 27.58
CA SER A 49 17.70 -14.44 28.36
C SER A 49 16.99 -13.52 27.39
N ILE A 50 15.75 -13.15 27.72
CA ILE A 50 15.02 -12.03 27.11
C ILE A 50 15.77 -10.73 27.51
N GLN A 51 17.04 -10.61 27.11
CA GLN A 51 17.97 -9.55 27.52
C GLN A 51 18.74 -8.99 26.32
N ASP A 52 18.32 -9.28 25.09
CA ASP A 52 18.73 -8.53 23.91
C ASP A 52 17.62 -7.52 23.58
N GLY A 53 17.63 -6.38 24.29
CA GLY A 53 16.64 -5.29 24.22
C GLY A 53 16.56 -4.54 22.88
N ARG A 54 16.87 -5.21 21.77
CA ARG A 54 16.75 -4.68 20.40
C ARG A 54 15.30 -4.75 19.92
N GLU A 55 14.59 -5.81 20.28
CA GLU A 55 13.19 -6.04 19.88
C GLU A 55 12.21 -5.19 20.71
N SER A 56 12.51 -5.03 22.00
CA SER A 56 11.71 -4.20 22.91
C SER A 56 11.71 -2.72 22.52
N ARG A 57 12.76 -2.23 21.84
CA ARG A 57 12.79 -0.88 21.28
C ARG A 57 11.62 -0.64 20.33
N TYR A 58 11.29 -1.60 19.47
CA TYR A 58 10.23 -1.44 18.47
C TYR A 58 8.82 -1.65 19.01
N ILE A 59 8.68 -2.24 20.19
CA ILE A 59 7.38 -2.40 20.86
C ILE A 59 7.12 -1.22 21.80
N MET A 60 8.11 -0.85 22.63
CA MET A 60 7.95 0.24 23.60
C MET A 60 7.93 1.63 22.94
N PHE A 61 8.69 1.83 21.85
CA PHE A 61 8.79 3.14 21.19
C PHE A 61 7.47 3.57 20.52
N PRO A 62 6.76 2.73 19.73
CA PRO A 62 5.46 3.12 19.17
C PRO A 62 4.39 3.31 20.23
N ILE A 63 4.37 2.49 21.29
CA ILE A 63 3.39 2.60 22.38
C ILE A 63 3.60 3.91 23.15
N ALA A 64 4.85 4.29 23.43
CA ALA A 64 5.19 5.54 24.11
C ALA A 64 4.85 6.77 23.25
N ILE A 65 5.16 6.74 21.95
CA ILE A 65 4.79 7.80 21.01
C ILE A 65 3.27 7.92 20.89
N MET A 66 2.55 6.80 20.79
CA MET A 66 1.09 6.79 20.78
C MET A 66 0.50 7.31 22.08
N TYR A 67 1.09 7.05 23.25
CA TYR A 67 0.59 7.61 24.51
C TYR A 67 0.83 9.13 24.61
N TYR A 68 2.02 9.57 24.17
CA TYR A 68 2.42 10.98 24.20
C TYR A 68 1.61 11.84 23.22
N PHE A 69 1.40 11.38 21.99
CA PHE A 69 0.63 12.11 20.98
C PHE A 69 -0.86 11.73 20.98
N GLY A 70 -1.24 10.50 21.32
CA GLY A 70 -2.60 9.93 21.24
C GLY A 70 -3.64 10.61 22.11
N THR A 71 -3.24 11.20 23.22
CA THR A 71 -4.15 11.89 24.16
C THR A 71 -4.33 13.37 23.83
N ASN A 72 -3.60 13.92 22.85
CA ASN A 72 -3.62 15.35 22.54
C ASN A 72 -3.41 15.69 21.05
N LEU A 73 -3.75 14.80 20.12
CA LEU A 73 -3.66 15.10 18.68
C LEU A 73 -4.58 16.25 18.27
N ASP A 74 -5.80 16.27 18.80
CA ASP A 74 -6.82 17.24 18.38
C ASP A 74 -6.42 18.68 18.70
N ASN A 75 -5.76 18.93 19.83
CA ASN A 75 -5.31 20.28 20.21
C ASN A 75 -3.97 20.68 19.55
N ARG A 76 -3.13 19.71 19.16
CA ARG A 76 -1.82 19.99 18.53
C ARG A 76 -1.85 19.99 17.00
N PHE A 77 -2.83 19.33 16.38
CA PHE A 77 -2.99 19.25 14.94
C PHE A 77 -4.26 19.92 14.41
N SER A 78 -5.10 20.52 15.27
CA SER A 78 -6.18 21.39 14.79
C SER A 78 -5.57 22.69 14.25
N VAL A 79 -5.57 22.81 12.93
CA VAL A 79 -5.24 24.07 12.27
C VAL A 79 -6.49 24.96 12.35
N PRO A 80 -6.45 26.10 13.06
CA PRO A 80 -7.57 27.02 13.08
C PRO A 80 -7.75 27.58 11.67
N GLY A 81 -8.92 27.31 11.06
CA GLY A 81 -9.20 27.68 9.68
C GLY A 81 -8.75 26.67 8.63
N PHE A 82 -8.59 25.39 8.98
CA PHE A 82 -8.33 24.31 8.02
C PHE A 82 -9.33 24.30 6.85
N TRP A 83 -10.60 24.56 7.15
CA TRP A 83 -11.64 24.69 6.13
C TRP A 83 -11.65 26.11 5.58
N PRO A 84 -11.58 26.27 4.24
CA PRO A 84 -11.80 27.56 3.60
C PRO A 84 -13.10 28.14 4.13
N LYS A 85 -13.08 29.42 4.53
CA LYS A 85 -14.28 30.06 5.04
C LYS A 85 -15.36 29.98 3.94
N PRO A 86 -16.64 29.78 4.30
CA PRO A 86 -17.72 29.69 3.31
C PRO A 86 -17.86 30.95 2.46
N GLU A 87 -17.27 32.07 2.87
CA GLU A 87 -17.19 33.32 2.10
C GLU A 87 -16.10 33.30 1.01
N GLU A 88 -15.05 32.50 1.19
CA GLU A 88 -13.94 32.35 0.22
C GLU A 88 -14.20 31.19 -0.75
N THR A 89 -15.21 30.37 -0.47
CA THR A 89 -15.63 29.31 -1.38
C THR A 89 -16.49 29.91 -2.48
N HIS A 90 -16.11 29.68 -3.74
CA HIS A 90 -16.90 30.10 -4.90
C HIS A 90 -18.31 29.49 -4.83
N LYS A 91 -19.30 30.31 -4.47
CA LYS A 91 -20.69 29.86 -4.40
C LYS A 91 -21.15 29.46 -5.80
N ILE A 92 -21.63 28.23 -5.92
CA ILE A 92 -22.22 27.75 -7.18
C ILE A 92 -23.52 28.54 -7.37
N PRO A 93 -23.78 29.12 -8.55
CA PRO A 93 -25.05 29.80 -8.81
C PRO A 93 -26.19 28.80 -8.61
N PHE A 94 -27.17 29.15 -7.76
CA PHE A 94 -28.29 28.27 -7.41
C PHE A 94 -29.51 28.50 -8.31
N GLU A 95 -29.60 29.67 -8.96
CA GLU A 95 -30.70 30.02 -9.85
C GLU A 95 -30.57 29.36 -11.22
N ARG A 96 -31.68 28.85 -11.76
CA ARG A 96 -31.67 28.04 -12.99
C ARG A 96 -31.13 28.78 -14.21
N ASP A 97 -31.38 30.07 -14.30
CA ASP A 97 -30.94 30.87 -15.45
C ASP A 97 -29.47 31.27 -15.34
N GLU A 98 -28.97 31.52 -14.12
CA GLU A 98 -27.54 31.72 -13.85
C GLU A 98 -26.73 30.45 -14.15
N ILE A 99 -27.26 29.27 -13.80
CA ILE A 99 -26.64 27.97 -14.12
C ILE A 99 -26.49 27.79 -15.63
N LYS A 100 -27.51 28.14 -16.42
CA LYS A 100 -27.45 28.02 -17.89
C LYS A 100 -26.38 28.96 -18.47
N ALA A 101 -26.34 30.21 -18.01
CA ALA A 101 -25.37 31.19 -18.46
C ALA A 101 -23.93 30.76 -18.15
N GLU A 102 -23.67 30.26 -16.94
CA GLU A 102 -22.34 29.76 -16.56
C GLU A 102 -21.97 28.48 -17.33
N LEU A 103 -22.95 27.60 -17.61
CA LEU A 103 -22.74 26.40 -18.41
C LEU A 103 -22.36 26.73 -19.86
N GLU A 104 -23.00 27.73 -20.47
CA GLU A 104 -22.65 28.22 -21.81
C GLU A 104 -21.25 28.82 -21.86
N ARG A 105 -20.86 29.60 -20.84
CA ARG A 105 -19.50 30.11 -20.69
C ARG A 105 -18.47 28.99 -20.62
N LEU A 106 -18.74 27.97 -19.81
CA LEU A 106 -17.87 26.80 -19.67
C LEU A 106 -17.77 25.97 -20.96
N ARG A 107 -18.88 25.81 -21.70
CA ARG A 107 -18.89 25.14 -23.02
C ARG A 107 -18.01 25.86 -24.03
N ARG A 108 -18.09 27.19 -24.09
CA ARG A 108 -17.24 28.03 -24.96
C ARG A 108 -15.76 27.86 -24.64
N LYS A 109 -15.40 27.94 -23.36
CA LYS A 109 -14.02 27.74 -22.89
C LYS A 109 -13.47 26.35 -23.21
N ARG A 110 -14.32 25.31 -23.12
CA ARG A 110 -13.94 23.93 -23.51
C ARG A 110 -13.69 23.81 -25.00
N LEU A 111 -14.54 24.43 -25.83
CA LEU A 111 -14.40 24.40 -27.28
C LEU A 111 -13.13 25.12 -27.74
N GLU A 112 -12.84 26.29 -27.18
CA GLU A 112 -11.61 27.06 -27.44
C GLU A 112 -10.36 26.27 -27.06
N LYS A 113 -10.31 25.67 -25.86
CA LYS A 113 -9.17 24.83 -25.44
C LYS A 113 -9.01 23.59 -26.32
N ARG A 114 -10.10 23.09 -26.93
CA ARG A 114 -10.04 21.99 -27.90
C ARG A 114 -9.50 22.48 -29.24
N ALA A 115 -9.97 23.62 -29.74
CA ALA A 115 -9.48 24.23 -30.99
C ALA A 115 -7.97 24.49 -30.91
N ARG A 116 -7.50 25.09 -29.82
CA ARG A 116 -6.07 25.36 -29.59
C ARG A 116 -5.20 24.09 -29.58
N ARG A 117 -5.72 22.97 -29.06
CA ARG A 117 -5.01 21.68 -29.09
C ARG A 117 -4.90 21.12 -30.51
N LEU A 118 -6.00 21.18 -31.25
CA LEU A 118 -6.05 20.74 -32.66
C LEU A 118 -5.19 21.62 -33.58
N GLU A 119 -5.10 22.93 -33.31
CA GLU A 119 -4.22 23.84 -34.03
C GLU A 119 -2.75 23.51 -33.75
N GLY A 120 -2.37 23.27 -32.49
CA GLY A 120 -1.03 22.81 -32.13
C GLY A 120 -0.64 21.51 -32.84
N GLU A 121 -1.53 20.51 -32.85
CA GLU A 121 -1.32 19.23 -33.56
C GLU A 121 -1.27 19.37 -35.09
N ARG A 122 -1.79 20.47 -35.66
CA ARG A 122 -1.75 20.75 -37.12
C ARG A 122 -0.50 21.54 -37.54
N HIS A 123 0.18 22.18 -36.59
CA HIS A 123 1.37 23.00 -36.83
C HIS A 123 2.69 22.27 -36.56
N GLU A 124 2.63 21.01 -36.07
CA GLU A 124 3.75 20.04 -36.04
C GLU A 124 3.70 19.11 -37.26
#